data_AF-A0A7X9F7L1-F1
#
_entry.id   AF-A0A7X9F7L1-F1
#
_cell.length_a   1.000
_cell.length_b   1.000
_cell.length_c   1.000
_cell.angle_alpha   90.00
_cell.angle_beta   90.00
_cell.angle_gamma   90.00
#
_symmetry.space_group_name_H-M   'P 1'
#
loop_
_entity.id
_entity.type
_entity.pdbx_description
1 polymer ?
#
loop_
_entity_poly.entity_id
_entity_poly.type
_entity_poly.pdbx_seq_one_letter_code
_entity_poly.pdbx_strand_id
1 'polypeptide(L)'
;MINLRILLGLIPNTEKLEAKENALWAEFEDYKTYTGSDELKRYQELNQYINSPEFPRKVAEIKARKFADTEECRKEKEFLQMAKDPRFKVFMKVKSSSELAVMEAFEKSPEYNRLEELDKLVTSSEFLEKRNSTNPKEFKQAPEYESWNEYLKLKKSPDTKKYFKFKASQKYRTYAQIEQSDMPAKYAELEQYVHSEEFRKVKEYMLLSPKKKFEVSEEYKLQQEYLTLSKSEKIT
;
A
#
# COMPACT_ATOMS: atom_id res chain seq x y z
N MET A 1 92.41 0.16 -28.12
CA MET A 1 91.74 -0.83 -28.98
C MET A 1 90.25 -0.77 -28.72
N ILE A 2 89.44 -0.40 -29.71
CA ILE A 2 87.98 -0.38 -29.58
C ILE A 2 87.48 -1.83 -29.58
N ASN A 3 86.68 -2.19 -28.59
CA ASN A 3 86.18 -3.55 -28.38
C ASN A 3 85.29 -3.99 -29.57
N LEU A 4 85.54 -5.17 -30.16
CA LEU A 4 84.82 -5.70 -31.33
C LEU A 4 83.29 -5.75 -31.13
N ARG A 5 82.84 -5.91 -29.88
CA ARG A 5 81.42 -5.89 -29.51
C ARG A 5 80.75 -4.53 -29.70
N ILE A 6 81.53 -3.44 -29.58
CA ILE A 6 81.05 -2.06 -29.82
C ILE A 6 80.88 -1.83 -31.32
N LEU A 7 81.83 -2.32 -32.13
CA LEU A 7 81.83 -2.20 -33.61
C LEU A 7 80.73 -3.04 -34.29
N LEU A 8 80.37 -4.19 -33.72
CA LEU A 8 79.30 -5.06 -34.22
C LEU A 8 77.89 -4.64 -33.74
N GLY A 9 77.76 -3.51 -33.03
CA GLY A 9 76.46 -3.03 -32.50
C GLY A 9 75.86 -3.91 -31.39
N LEU A 10 76.66 -4.82 -30.81
CA LEU A 10 76.24 -5.76 -29.76
C LEU A 10 76.18 -5.13 -28.36
N ILE A 11 76.68 -3.90 -28.20
CA ILE A 11 76.54 -3.10 -26.98
C ILE A 11 75.58 -1.95 -27.32
N PRO A 12 74.42 -1.85 -26.65
CA PRO A 12 73.48 -0.77 -26.90
C PRO A 12 74.15 0.58 -26.66
N ASN A 13 73.82 1.60 -27.45
CA ASN A 13 74.30 2.95 -27.14
C ASN A 13 73.73 3.39 -25.78
N THR A 14 74.44 4.27 -25.10
CA THR A 14 74.08 4.76 -23.76
C THR A 14 72.63 5.24 -23.71
N GLU A 15 72.18 5.95 -24.75
CA GLU A 15 70.80 6.43 -24.90
C GLU A 15 69.75 5.31 -24.89
N LYS A 16 69.97 4.18 -25.58
CA LYS A 16 69.07 3.02 -25.54
C LYS A 16 69.06 2.31 -24.19
N LEU A 17 70.18 2.34 -23.47
CA LEU A 17 70.27 1.79 -22.12
C LEU A 17 69.48 2.67 -21.14
N GLU A 18 69.74 3.97 -21.15
CA GLU A 18 69.05 4.97 -20.34
C GLU A 18 67.55 5.01 -20.62
N ALA A 19 67.13 4.89 -21.90
CA ALA A 19 65.71 4.82 -22.25
C ALA A 19 65.02 3.57 -21.67
N LYS A 20 65.71 2.42 -21.65
CA LYS A 20 65.18 1.20 -21.02
C LYS A 20 65.11 1.32 -19.50
N GLU A 21 66.14 1.92 -18.89
CA GLU A 21 66.18 2.13 -17.45
C GLU A 21 65.11 3.12 -16.99
N ASN A 22 64.91 4.21 -17.74
CA ASN A 22 63.84 5.18 -17.49
C ASN A 22 62.45 4.54 -17.69
N ALA A 23 62.27 3.68 -18.69
CA ALA A 23 61.03 2.93 -18.87
C ALA A 23 60.75 1.99 -17.69
N LEU A 24 61.76 1.26 -17.22
CA LEU A 24 61.67 0.41 -16.02
C LEU A 24 61.32 1.22 -14.76
N TRP A 25 61.91 2.40 -14.58
CA TRP A 25 61.59 3.28 -13.45
C TRP A 25 60.16 3.83 -13.54
N ALA A 26 59.71 4.22 -14.73
CA ALA A 26 58.33 4.64 -14.96
C ALA A 26 57.34 3.49 -14.63
N GLU A 27 57.62 2.28 -15.12
CA GLU A 27 56.82 1.08 -14.80
C GLU A 27 56.78 0.80 -13.29
N PHE A 28 57.89 0.97 -12.57
CA PHE A 28 57.95 0.73 -11.14
C PHE A 28 57.18 1.77 -10.31
N GLU A 29 57.25 3.05 -10.69
CA GLU A 29 56.45 4.10 -10.03
C GLU A 29 54.95 3.95 -10.35
N ASP A 30 54.61 3.57 -11.58
CA ASP A 30 53.23 3.20 -11.94
C ASP A 30 52.74 2.00 -11.10
N TYR A 31 53.58 1.00 -10.85
CA TYR A 31 53.25 -0.12 -9.96
C TYR A 31 53.01 0.33 -8.50
N LYS A 32 53.86 1.21 -7.96
CA LYS A 32 53.68 1.75 -6.60
C LYS A 32 52.39 2.56 -6.46
N THR A 33 52.12 3.43 -7.43
CA THR A 33 50.87 4.23 -7.41
C THR A 33 49.65 3.31 -7.51
N TYR A 34 49.74 2.26 -8.33
CA TYR A 34 48.67 1.28 -8.48
C TYR A 34 48.42 0.43 -7.23
N THR A 35 49.47 -0.02 -6.53
CA THR A 35 49.32 -0.81 -5.29
C THR A 35 48.58 -0.05 -4.18
N GLY A 36 48.62 1.28 -4.19
CA GLY A 36 47.83 2.15 -3.30
C GLY A 36 46.49 2.63 -3.87
N SER A 37 46.15 2.26 -5.11
CA SER A 37 45.01 2.79 -5.84
C SER A 37 43.67 2.33 -5.25
N ASP A 38 42.66 3.18 -5.38
CA ASP A 38 41.30 2.84 -4.94
C ASP A 38 40.65 1.76 -5.83
N GLU A 39 41.11 1.64 -7.08
CA GLU A 39 40.70 0.57 -8.01
C GLU A 39 41.11 -0.82 -7.46
N LEU A 40 42.37 -0.99 -7.05
CA LEU A 40 42.85 -2.25 -6.48
C LEU A 40 42.15 -2.57 -5.15
N LYS A 41 41.97 -1.57 -4.28
CA LYS A 41 41.23 -1.75 -3.01
C LYS A 41 39.80 -2.21 -3.28
N ARG A 42 39.07 -1.53 -4.18
CA ARG A 42 37.70 -1.89 -4.54
C ARG A 42 37.61 -3.29 -5.14
N TYR A 43 38.55 -3.66 -6.00
CA TYR A 43 38.63 -5.01 -6.53
C TYR A 43 38.82 -6.05 -5.41
N GLN A 44 39.74 -5.81 -4.48
CA GLN A 44 39.99 -6.71 -3.35
C GLN A 44 38.76 -6.85 -2.44
N GLU A 45 38.06 -5.75 -2.13
CA GLU A 45 36.80 -5.76 -1.37
C GLU A 45 35.73 -6.61 -2.07
N LEU A 46 35.51 -6.37 -3.37
CA LEU A 46 34.54 -7.12 -4.16
C LEU A 46 34.93 -8.58 -4.30
N ASN A 47 36.22 -8.88 -4.48
CA ASN A 47 36.73 -10.24 -4.57
C ASN A 47 36.48 -11.00 -3.28
N GLN A 48 36.72 -10.38 -2.12
CA GLN A 48 36.43 -10.97 -0.81
C GLN A 48 34.93 -11.24 -0.67
N TYR A 49 34.07 -10.28 -1.01
CA TYR A 49 32.62 -10.45 -0.90
C TYR A 49 32.04 -11.46 -1.89
N ILE A 50 32.40 -11.41 -3.17
CA ILE A 50 31.80 -12.26 -4.21
C ILE A 50 32.22 -13.72 -4.06
N ASN A 51 33.44 -13.98 -3.60
CA ASN A 51 33.92 -15.33 -3.34
C ASN A 51 33.60 -15.82 -1.92
N SER A 52 32.94 -15.00 -1.11
CA SER A 52 32.45 -15.40 0.21
C SER A 52 31.22 -16.32 0.09
N PRO A 53 30.91 -17.14 1.11
CA PRO A 53 29.66 -17.89 1.18
C PRO A 53 28.41 -16.99 1.32
N GLU A 54 28.57 -15.73 1.74
CA GLU A 54 27.47 -14.77 1.87
C GLU A 54 26.84 -14.41 0.53
N PHE A 55 27.64 -14.21 -0.53
CA PHE A 55 27.15 -13.82 -1.85
C PHE A 55 26.17 -14.84 -2.46
N PRO A 56 26.50 -16.14 -2.63
CA PRO A 56 25.55 -17.11 -3.16
C PRO A 56 24.32 -17.28 -2.26
N ARG A 57 24.46 -17.12 -0.93
CA ARG A 57 23.32 -17.12 0.00
C ARG A 57 22.37 -15.96 -0.29
N LYS A 58 22.89 -14.75 -0.50
CA LYS A 58 22.09 -13.56 -0.85
C LYS A 58 21.41 -13.70 -2.20
N VAL A 59 22.12 -14.20 -3.21
CA VAL A 59 21.53 -14.50 -4.52
C VAL A 59 20.39 -15.52 -4.40
N ALA A 60 20.56 -16.58 -3.61
CA ALA A 60 19.51 -17.56 -3.35
C ALA A 60 18.30 -16.94 -2.63
N GLU A 61 18.54 -16.10 -1.61
CA GLU A 61 17.50 -15.36 -0.88
C GLU A 61 16.66 -14.50 -1.84
N ILE A 62 17.30 -13.70 -2.69
CA ILE A 62 16.63 -12.83 -3.68
C ILE A 62 15.79 -13.64 -4.65
N LYS A 63 16.34 -14.75 -5.15
CA LYS A 63 15.66 -15.67 -6.07
C LYS A 63 14.46 -16.36 -5.44
N ALA A 64 14.52 -16.65 -4.13
CA ALA A 64 13.50 -17.37 -3.39
C ALA A 64 12.33 -16.50 -2.92
N ARG A 65 12.47 -15.17 -2.86
CA ARG A 65 11.41 -14.24 -2.44
C ARG A 65 10.16 -14.41 -3.29
N LYS A 66 9.01 -14.61 -2.64
CA LYS A 66 7.69 -14.74 -3.27
C LYS A 66 6.79 -13.62 -2.79
N PHE A 67 5.99 -13.07 -3.70
CA PHE A 67 4.95 -12.11 -3.35
C PHE A 67 3.99 -12.65 -2.28
N ALA A 68 3.68 -13.95 -2.31
CA ALA A 68 2.75 -14.58 -1.38
C ALA A 68 3.14 -14.45 0.10
N ASP A 69 4.43 -14.25 0.38
CA ASP A 69 5.01 -14.17 1.72
C ASP A 69 5.17 -12.72 2.20
N THR A 70 4.75 -11.73 1.41
CA THR A 70 4.93 -10.31 1.74
C THR A 70 3.69 -9.69 2.41
N GLU A 71 3.92 -8.60 3.14
CA GLU A 71 2.86 -7.81 3.77
C GLU A 71 1.89 -7.20 2.76
N GLU A 72 2.39 -6.81 1.58
CA GLU A 72 1.59 -6.33 0.46
C GLU A 72 0.56 -7.37 0.05
N CYS A 73 0.97 -8.63 -0.14
CA CYS A 73 0.05 -9.70 -0.51
C CYS A 73 -0.97 -9.97 0.60
N ARG A 74 -0.57 -9.86 1.87
CA ARG A 74 -1.50 -9.96 3.01
C ARG A 74 -2.56 -8.87 2.96
N LYS A 75 -2.17 -7.61 2.78
CA LYS A 75 -3.09 -6.46 2.66
C LYS A 75 -4.03 -6.60 1.45
N GLU A 76 -3.51 -7.02 0.30
CA GLU A 76 -4.34 -7.28 -0.89
C GLU A 76 -5.35 -8.42 -0.64
N LYS A 77 -4.93 -9.52 -0.01
CA LYS A 77 -5.84 -10.61 0.34
C LYS A 77 -6.93 -10.12 1.30
N GLU A 78 -6.56 -9.33 2.30
CA GLU A 78 -7.52 -8.77 3.26
C GLU A 78 -8.54 -7.86 2.57
N PHE A 79 -8.08 -6.96 1.70
CA PHE A 79 -8.94 -6.11 0.86
C PHE A 79 -9.94 -6.94 0.06
N LEU A 80 -9.44 -7.96 -0.66
CA LEU A 80 -10.29 -8.83 -1.49
C LEU A 80 -11.25 -9.69 -0.66
N GLN A 81 -10.85 -10.12 0.54
CA GLN A 81 -11.72 -10.85 1.46
C GLN A 81 -12.84 -9.96 1.99
N MET A 82 -12.52 -8.72 2.38
CA MET A 82 -13.50 -7.74 2.86
C MET A 82 -14.49 -7.38 1.76
N ALA A 83 -14.02 -7.15 0.53
CA ALA A 83 -14.87 -6.95 -0.64
C ALA A 83 -15.81 -8.15 -0.92
N LYS A 84 -15.41 -9.36 -0.52
CA LYS A 84 -16.19 -10.59 -0.71
C LYS A 84 -17.18 -10.85 0.42
N ASP A 85 -16.99 -10.27 1.62
CA ASP A 85 -17.86 -10.46 2.78
C ASP A 85 -19.32 -10.11 2.42
N PRO A 86 -20.28 -11.03 2.61
CA PRO A 86 -21.68 -10.79 2.25
C PRO A 86 -22.31 -9.58 2.95
N ARG A 87 -21.95 -9.31 4.21
CA ARG A 87 -22.46 -8.16 4.97
C ARG A 87 -21.88 -6.87 4.44
N PHE A 88 -20.58 -6.87 4.11
CA PHE A 88 -19.95 -5.70 3.48
C PHE A 88 -20.54 -5.42 2.09
N LYS A 89 -20.85 -6.45 1.30
CA LYS A 89 -21.58 -6.27 0.04
C LYS A 89 -22.97 -5.67 0.24
N VAL A 90 -23.70 -6.10 1.27
CA VAL A 90 -25.00 -5.50 1.62
C VAL A 90 -24.81 -4.04 2.00
N PHE A 91 -23.81 -3.72 2.82
CA PHE A 91 -23.45 -2.35 3.17
C PHE A 91 -23.19 -1.49 1.93
N MET A 92 -22.30 -1.92 1.03
CA MET A 92 -21.98 -1.17 -0.20
C MET A 92 -23.23 -0.95 -1.07
N LYS A 93 -24.10 -1.96 -1.18
CA LYS A 93 -25.38 -1.86 -1.91
C LYS A 93 -26.35 -0.89 -1.26
N VAL A 94 -26.47 -0.90 0.07
CA VAL A 94 -27.35 0.02 0.80
C VAL A 94 -26.80 1.45 0.75
N LYS A 95 -25.49 1.62 0.96
CA LYS A 95 -24.80 2.93 0.90
C LYS A 95 -25.01 3.64 -0.44
N SER A 96 -25.05 2.89 -1.54
CA SER A 96 -25.30 3.40 -2.90
C SER A 96 -26.77 3.36 -3.33
N SER A 97 -27.69 2.95 -2.45
CA SER A 97 -29.11 2.82 -2.80
C SER A 97 -29.84 4.16 -2.76
N SER A 98 -30.76 4.35 -3.70
CA SER A 98 -31.71 5.48 -3.66
C SER A 98 -32.64 5.42 -2.45
N GLU A 99 -32.90 4.23 -1.92
CA GLU A 99 -33.73 4.03 -0.72
C GLU A 99 -33.09 4.63 0.53
N LEU A 100 -31.77 4.48 0.70
CA LEU A 100 -31.03 5.15 1.78
C LEU A 100 -31.03 6.67 1.59
N ALA A 101 -30.79 7.16 0.37
CA ALA A 101 -30.82 8.60 0.09
C ALA A 101 -32.20 9.23 0.37
N VAL A 102 -33.29 8.56 -0.01
CA VAL A 102 -34.67 8.99 0.29
C VAL A 102 -34.92 8.98 1.79
N MET A 103 -34.43 7.96 2.51
CA MET A 103 -34.53 7.89 3.97
C MET A 103 -33.81 9.06 4.64
N GLU A 104 -32.56 9.33 4.27
CA GLU A 104 -31.76 10.45 4.81
C GLU A 104 -32.39 11.82 4.49
N ALA A 105 -33.00 11.96 3.31
CA ALA A 105 -33.74 13.15 2.95
C ALA A 105 -35.02 13.32 3.79
N PHE A 106 -35.75 12.22 4.03
CA PHE A 106 -36.93 12.23 4.88
C PHE A 106 -36.58 12.60 6.32
N GLU A 107 -35.51 12.05 6.89
CA GLU A 107 -35.03 12.39 8.25
C GLU A 107 -34.68 13.88 8.42
N LYS A 108 -34.36 14.58 7.33
CA LYS A 108 -34.08 16.03 7.31
C LYS A 108 -35.29 16.88 7.00
N SER A 109 -36.45 16.27 6.72
CA SER A 109 -37.65 16.97 6.29
C SER A 109 -38.41 17.59 7.46
N PRO A 110 -39.17 18.70 7.23
CA PRO A 110 -40.10 19.22 8.22
C PRO A 110 -41.16 18.21 8.65
N GLU A 111 -41.57 17.30 7.74
CA GLU A 111 -42.54 16.24 8.06
C GLU A 111 -42.00 15.30 9.13
N TYR A 112 -40.74 14.87 9.02
CA TYR A 112 -40.12 14.00 10.03
C TYR A 112 -39.90 14.71 11.36
N ASN A 113 -39.43 15.96 11.34
CA ASN A 113 -39.28 16.75 12.56
C ASN A 113 -40.62 16.90 13.29
N ARG A 114 -41.69 17.22 12.54
CA ARG A 114 -43.03 17.34 13.09
C ARG A 114 -43.56 16.01 13.63
N LEU A 115 -43.29 14.90 12.92
CA LEU A 115 -43.63 13.57 13.38
C LEU A 115 -42.91 13.23 14.70
N GLU A 116 -41.63 13.58 14.85
CA GLU A 116 -40.84 13.32 16.06
C GLU A 116 -41.33 14.18 17.25
N GLU A 117 -41.61 15.47 17.01
CA GLU A 117 -42.20 16.37 18.01
C GLU A 117 -43.53 15.81 18.53
N LEU A 118 -44.41 15.44 17.61
CA LEU A 118 -45.71 14.87 17.94
C LEU A 118 -45.57 13.51 18.63
N ASP A 119 -44.64 12.65 18.22
CA ASP A 119 -44.39 11.37 18.88
C ASP A 119 -43.98 11.57 20.35
N LYS A 120 -43.08 12.52 20.63
CA LYS A 120 -42.68 12.89 22.00
C LYS A 120 -43.85 13.41 22.81
N LEU A 121 -44.69 14.27 22.21
CA LEU A 121 -45.86 14.83 22.87
C LEU A 121 -46.87 13.72 23.22
N VAL A 122 -47.25 12.88 22.25
CA VAL A 122 -48.32 11.89 22.41
C VAL A 122 -47.91 10.66 23.23
N THR A 123 -46.60 10.48 23.46
CA THR A 123 -46.04 9.43 24.33
C THR A 123 -45.70 9.92 25.73
N SER A 124 -45.81 11.23 26.00
CA SER A 124 -45.59 11.80 27.33
C SER A 124 -46.61 11.27 28.35
N SER A 125 -46.19 11.16 29.62
CA SER A 125 -47.07 10.69 30.71
C SER A 125 -48.32 11.57 30.83
N GLU A 126 -48.13 12.89 30.80
CA GLU A 126 -49.22 13.87 30.92
C GLU A 126 -50.27 13.69 29.82
N PHE A 127 -49.83 13.50 28.57
CA PHE A 127 -50.75 13.27 27.45
C PHE A 127 -51.48 11.94 27.59
N LEU A 128 -50.78 10.86 27.97
CA LEU A 128 -51.36 9.54 28.14
C LEU A 128 -52.37 9.51 29.29
N GLU A 129 -52.05 10.13 30.42
CA GLU A 129 -52.95 10.26 31.58
C GLU A 129 -54.20 11.05 31.23
N LYS A 130 -54.05 12.20 30.55
CA LYS A 130 -55.17 13.01 30.11
C LYS A 130 -56.07 12.25 29.13
N ARG A 131 -55.47 11.55 28.17
CA ARG A 131 -56.22 10.73 27.20
C ARG A 131 -56.95 9.55 27.87
N ASN A 132 -56.33 8.89 28.83
CA ASN A 132 -56.90 7.71 29.50
C ASN A 132 -57.95 8.06 30.55
N SER A 133 -57.82 9.24 31.19
CA SER A 133 -58.75 9.71 32.22
C SER A 133 -59.98 10.42 31.66
N THR A 134 -59.98 10.73 30.37
CA THR A 134 -61.09 11.40 29.67
C THR A 134 -61.86 10.40 28.82
N ASN A 135 -63.19 10.50 28.76
CA ASN A 135 -63.93 9.61 27.87
C ASN A 135 -63.64 9.92 26.39
N PRO A 136 -63.80 8.95 25.46
CA PRO A 136 -63.40 9.15 24.05
C PRO A 136 -64.15 10.26 23.30
N LYS A 137 -65.34 10.67 23.75
CA LYS A 137 -66.10 11.76 23.09
C LYS A 137 -65.59 13.13 23.54
N GLU A 138 -65.30 13.27 24.82
CA GLU A 138 -64.71 14.48 25.41
C GLU A 138 -63.27 14.68 24.92
N PHE A 139 -62.46 13.62 24.84
CA PHE A 139 -61.10 13.74 24.31
C PHE A 139 -61.11 14.29 22.88
N LYS A 140 -62.08 13.91 22.03
CA LYS A 140 -62.21 14.43 20.66
C LYS A 140 -62.47 15.95 20.57
N GLN A 141 -62.94 16.56 21.65
CA GLN A 141 -63.19 17.99 21.74
C GLN A 141 -62.03 18.75 22.40
N ALA A 142 -61.06 18.02 22.97
CA ALA A 142 -59.91 18.61 23.62
C ALA A 142 -58.89 19.14 22.59
N PRO A 143 -58.17 20.25 22.89
CA PRO A 143 -57.12 20.77 22.02
C PRO A 143 -56.05 19.73 21.65
N GLU A 144 -55.73 18.82 22.56
CA GLU A 144 -54.71 17.77 22.37
C GLU A 144 -55.09 16.73 21.30
N TYR A 145 -56.38 16.62 20.97
CA TYR A 145 -56.85 15.70 19.94
C TYR A 145 -56.42 16.13 18.53
N GLU A 146 -56.20 17.42 18.30
CA GLU A 146 -55.69 17.91 17.03
C GLU A 146 -54.27 17.36 16.77
N SER A 147 -53.38 17.50 17.76
CA SER A 147 -52.03 16.94 17.72
C SER A 147 -52.04 15.41 17.60
N TRP A 148 -52.94 14.72 18.31
CA TRP A 148 -53.12 13.27 18.17
C TRP A 148 -53.51 12.86 16.75
N ASN A 149 -54.46 13.56 16.13
CA ASN A 149 -54.89 13.25 14.77
C ASN A 149 -53.82 13.56 13.74
N GLU A 150 -53.10 14.67 13.90
CA GLU A 150 -51.97 15.03 13.06
C GLU A 150 -50.90 13.94 13.13
N TYR A 151 -50.53 13.51 14.34
CA TYR A 151 -49.61 12.40 14.57
C TYR A 151 -50.07 11.13 13.84
N LEU A 152 -51.34 10.74 14.00
CA LEU A 152 -51.88 9.55 13.34
C LEU A 152 -51.89 9.68 11.81
N LYS A 153 -52.11 10.87 11.26
CA LYS A 153 -52.07 11.13 9.81
C LYS A 153 -50.64 11.00 9.29
N LEU A 154 -49.67 11.68 9.92
CA LEU A 154 -48.25 11.61 9.55
C LEU A 154 -47.72 10.18 9.68
N LYS A 155 -48.01 9.49 10.80
CA LYS A 155 -47.63 8.09 11.00
C LYS A 155 -48.19 7.14 9.93
N LYS A 156 -49.34 7.47 9.34
CA LYS A 156 -49.98 6.70 8.26
C LYS A 156 -49.53 7.12 6.87
N SER A 157 -48.74 8.20 6.72
CA SER A 157 -48.27 8.69 5.43
C SER A 157 -47.46 7.60 4.71
N PRO A 158 -47.54 7.52 3.37
CA PRO A 158 -46.79 6.52 2.62
C PRO A 158 -45.28 6.60 2.88
N ASP A 159 -44.75 7.80 3.06
CA ASP A 159 -43.31 8.01 3.23
C ASP A 159 -42.85 7.63 4.64
N THR A 160 -43.63 7.96 5.67
CA THR A 160 -43.39 7.45 7.03
C THR A 160 -43.42 5.91 7.09
N LYS A 161 -44.39 5.28 6.40
CA LYS A 161 -44.47 3.81 6.35
C LYS A 161 -43.27 3.20 5.63
N LYS A 162 -42.85 3.76 4.49
CA LYS A 162 -41.66 3.31 3.75
C LYS A 162 -40.40 3.45 4.61
N TYR A 163 -40.25 4.59 5.29
CA TYR A 163 -39.15 4.88 6.19
C TYR A 163 -39.02 3.81 7.29
N PHE A 164 -40.08 3.60 8.09
CA PHE A 164 -40.03 2.62 9.16
C PHE A 164 -39.89 1.18 8.66
N LYS A 165 -40.49 0.84 7.51
CA LYS A 165 -40.32 -0.46 6.86
C LYS A 165 -38.87 -0.70 6.45
N PHE A 166 -38.21 0.30 5.88
CA PHE A 166 -36.80 0.21 5.49
C PHE A 166 -35.90 0.11 6.73
N LYS A 167 -36.12 0.96 7.74
CA LYS A 167 -35.37 0.95 9.01
C LYS A 167 -35.49 -0.38 9.75
N ALA A 168 -36.64 -1.04 9.66
CA ALA A 168 -36.87 -2.37 10.24
C ALA A 168 -36.26 -3.53 9.42
N SER A 169 -35.85 -3.29 8.18
CA SER A 169 -35.36 -4.33 7.28
C SER A 169 -34.00 -4.90 7.69
N GLN A 170 -33.76 -6.18 7.39
CA GLN A 170 -32.48 -6.82 7.72
C GLN A 170 -31.30 -6.17 7.00
N LYS A 171 -31.48 -5.69 5.75
CA LYS A 171 -30.45 -5.00 4.99
C LYS A 171 -30.00 -3.69 5.67
N TYR A 172 -30.94 -2.92 6.23
CA TYR A 172 -30.62 -1.68 6.94
C TYR A 172 -29.93 -1.98 8.28
N ARG A 173 -30.35 -3.02 9.01
CA ARG A 173 -29.68 -3.46 10.23
C ARG A 173 -28.21 -3.82 9.97
N THR A 174 -27.94 -4.62 8.93
CA THR A 174 -26.58 -4.95 8.52
C THR A 174 -25.80 -3.69 8.12
N TYR A 175 -26.41 -2.79 7.35
CA TYR A 175 -25.80 -1.52 6.97
C TYR A 175 -25.39 -0.69 8.19
N ALA A 176 -26.31 -0.44 9.13
CA ALA A 176 -26.06 0.32 10.35
C ALA A 176 -24.97 -0.32 11.22
N GLN A 177 -24.94 -1.66 11.29
CA GLN A 177 -23.92 -2.39 12.04
C GLN A 177 -22.51 -2.20 11.46
N ILE A 178 -22.31 -2.29 10.13
CA ILE A 178 -20.96 -2.08 9.60
C ILE A 178 -20.62 -0.58 9.48
N GLU A 179 -21.58 0.32 9.25
CA GLU A 179 -21.34 1.78 9.24
C GLU A 179 -20.78 2.25 10.59
N GLN A 180 -21.20 1.64 11.71
CA GLN A 180 -20.68 1.93 13.05
C GLN A 180 -19.39 1.17 13.41
N SER A 181 -18.91 0.28 12.54
CA SER A 181 -17.69 -0.50 12.76
C SER A 181 -16.48 0.16 12.08
N ASP A 182 -15.28 -0.34 12.38
CA ASP A 182 -14.05 0.10 11.70
C ASP A 182 -13.93 -0.46 10.27
N MET A 183 -14.84 -1.35 9.85
CA MET A 183 -14.75 -2.06 8.56
C MET A 183 -14.74 -1.10 7.35
N PRO A 184 -15.59 -0.06 7.24
CA PRO A 184 -15.56 0.87 6.11
C PRO A 184 -14.25 1.68 6.04
N ALA A 185 -13.74 2.14 7.19
CA ALA A 185 -12.49 2.90 7.26
C ALA A 185 -11.31 2.01 6.83
N LYS A 186 -11.24 0.79 7.37
CA LYS A 186 -10.20 -0.19 7.01
C LYS A 186 -10.26 -0.58 5.55
N TYR A 187 -11.46 -0.77 4.99
CA TYR A 187 -11.65 -1.03 3.57
C TYR A 187 -11.07 0.11 2.73
N ALA A 188 -11.41 1.36 3.05
CA ALA A 188 -10.94 2.53 2.31
C ALA A 188 -9.42 2.68 2.37
N GLU A 189 -8.80 2.45 3.53
CA GLU A 189 -7.33 2.47 3.68
C GLU A 189 -6.67 1.39 2.80
N LEU A 190 -7.17 0.15 2.87
CA LEU A 190 -6.66 -0.96 2.07
C LEU A 190 -6.88 -0.73 0.58
N GLU A 191 -8.02 -0.17 0.19
CA GLU A 191 -8.34 0.17 -1.19
C GLU A 191 -7.37 1.22 -1.74
N GLN A 192 -7.12 2.29 -0.98
CA GLN A 192 -6.15 3.32 -1.36
C GLN A 192 -4.74 2.73 -1.50
N TYR A 193 -4.33 1.89 -0.54
CA TYR A 193 -3.02 1.27 -0.56
C TYR A 193 -2.85 0.29 -1.74
N VAL A 194 -3.83 -0.57 -2.02
CA VAL A 194 -3.76 -1.55 -3.11
C VAL A 194 -3.78 -0.87 -4.49
N HIS A 195 -4.42 0.30 -4.61
CA HIS A 195 -4.40 1.10 -5.83
C HIS A 195 -3.21 2.07 -5.91
N SER A 196 -2.33 2.09 -4.90
CA SER A 196 -1.16 2.96 -4.88
C SER A 196 -0.09 2.52 -5.86
N GLU A 197 0.72 3.49 -6.29
CA GLU A 197 1.85 3.27 -7.20
C GLU A 197 2.95 2.44 -6.51
N GLU A 198 3.12 2.64 -5.21
CA GLU A 198 4.02 1.91 -4.34
C GLU A 198 3.69 0.41 -4.31
N PHE A 199 2.42 0.07 -4.05
CA PHE A 199 1.97 -1.33 -4.06
C PHE A 199 2.19 -1.98 -5.43
N ARG A 200 1.84 -1.26 -6.52
CA ARG A 200 2.02 -1.75 -7.89
C ARG A 200 3.47 -2.09 -8.19
N LYS A 201 4.40 -1.19 -7.86
CA LYS A 201 5.84 -1.39 -8.06
C LYS A 201 6.39 -2.58 -7.29
N VAL A 202 6.02 -2.71 -6.01
CA VAL A 202 6.45 -3.85 -5.18
C VAL A 202 5.92 -5.15 -5.77
N LYS A 203 4.64 -5.19 -6.13
CA LYS A 203 4.02 -6.37 -6.71
C LYS A 203 4.66 -6.76 -8.04
N GLU A 204 4.91 -5.81 -8.93
CA GLU A 204 5.58 -6.04 -10.21
C GLU A 204 6.98 -6.63 -10.02
N TYR A 205 7.80 -6.03 -9.14
CA TYR A 205 9.11 -6.56 -8.79
C TYR A 205 9.04 -7.98 -8.21
N MET A 206 8.13 -8.22 -7.27
CA MET A 206 7.98 -9.52 -6.60
C MET A 206 7.45 -10.61 -7.51
N LEU A 207 6.85 -10.25 -8.66
CA LEU A 207 6.38 -11.19 -9.69
C LEU A 207 7.42 -11.46 -10.78
N LEU A 208 8.55 -10.76 -10.79
CA LEU A 208 9.66 -11.08 -11.69
C LEU A 208 10.17 -12.51 -11.48
N SER A 209 10.69 -13.12 -12.55
CA SER A 209 11.35 -14.42 -12.46
C SER A 209 12.58 -14.35 -11.56
N PRO A 210 13.01 -15.45 -10.92
CA PRO A 210 14.19 -15.45 -10.04
C PRO A 210 15.44 -14.86 -10.71
N LYS A 211 15.65 -15.16 -12.00
CA LYS A 211 16.76 -14.60 -12.78
C LYS A 211 16.64 -13.08 -12.89
N LYS A 212 15.47 -12.57 -13.25
CA LYS A 212 15.21 -11.13 -13.41
C LYS A 212 15.33 -10.37 -12.09
N LYS A 213 14.87 -10.93 -10.98
CA LYS A 213 15.04 -10.35 -9.63
C LYS A 213 16.51 -10.16 -9.28
N PHE A 214 17.34 -11.16 -9.60
CA PHE A 214 18.77 -11.05 -9.42
C PHE A 214 19.38 -10.00 -10.36
N GLU A 215 19.06 -10.00 -11.66
CA GLU A 215 19.60 -9.03 -12.63
C GLU A 215 19.36 -7.55 -12.24
N VAL A 216 18.27 -7.24 -11.54
CA VAL A 216 17.97 -5.87 -11.08
C VAL A 216 18.42 -5.57 -9.64
N SER A 217 19.01 -6.55 -8.94
CA SER A 217 19.49 -6.42 -7.56
C SER A 217 20.86 -5.73 -7.47
N GLU A 218 21.19 -5.21 -6.29
CA GLU A 218 22.51 -4.65 -6.01
C GLU A 218 23.62 -5.71 -6.11
N GLU A 219 23.33 -6.95 -5.71
CA GLU A 219 24.27 -8.07 -5.79
C GLU A 219 24.70 -8.34 -7.24
N TYR A 220 23.81 -8.19 -8.22
CA TYR A 220 24.20 -8.31 -9.62
C TYR A 220 25.08 -7.14 -10.08
N LYS A 221 24.80 -5.92 -9.64
CA LYS A 221 25.65 -4.75 -9.95
C LYS A 221 27.07 -4.94 -9.41
N LEU A 222 27.19 -5.38 -8.15
CA LEU A 222 28.49 -5.69 -7.54
C LEU A 222 29.23 -6.79 -8.31
N GLN A 223 28.52 -7.83 -8.75
CA GLN A 223 29.09 -8.88 -9.58
C GLN A 223 29.59 -8.35 -10.93
N GLN A 224 28.82 -7.50 -11.61
CA GLN A 224 29.23 -6.90 -12.89
C GLN A 224 30.43 -5.96 -12.73
N GLU A 225 30.46 -5.19 -11.65
CA GLU A 225 31.58 -4.33 -11.30
C GLU A 225 32.86 -5.14 -11.10
N TYR A 226 32.79 -6.21 -10.31
CA TYR A 226 33.91 -7.12 -10.12
C TYR A 226 34.39 -7.75 -11.42
N LEU A 227 33.47 -8.22 -12.28
CA LEU A 227 33.82 -8.80 -13.58
C LEU A 227 34.44 -7.78 -14.55
N THR A 228 34.11 -6.50 -14.39
CA THR A 228 34.72 -5.40 -15.15
C THR A 228 36.12 -5.14 -14.62
N LEU A 229 36.28 -5.00 -13.31
CA LEU A 229 37.58 -4.77 -12.67
C LEU A 229 38.53 -5.95 -12.89
N SER A 230 38.06 -7.20 -12.81
CA SER A 230 38.89 -8.39 -13.04
C SER A 230 39.44 -8.49 -14.47
N LYS A 231 38.93 -7.67 -15.41
CA LYS A 231 39.40 -7.59 -16.81
C LYS A 231 40.20 -6.32 -17.09
N SER A 232 40.34 -5.43 -16.10
CA SER A 232 41.18 -4.24 -16.22
C SER A 232 42.63 -4.67 -16.40
N GLU A 233 43.30 -4.14 -17.42
CA GLU A 233 44.72 -4.41 -17.72
C GLU A 233 45.66 -4.08 -16.53
N LYS A 234 45.17 -3.29 -15.57
CA LYS A 234 45.91 -2.97 -14.35
C LYS A 234 45.79 -4.04 -13.26
N ILE A 235 44.73 -4.86 -13.29
CA ILE A 235 44.45 -5.94 -12.34
C ILE A 235 44.99 -7.30 -12.84
N THR A 236 44.92 -7.55 -14.14
CA THR A 236 45.45 -8.77 -14.81
C THR A 236 46.93 -8.66 -15.14
#